data_AF-A0A0Q7EUQ2-F1
#
_entry.id   AF-A0A0Q7EUQ2-F1
#
_cell.length_a   1.000
_cell.length_b   1.000
_cell.length_c   1.000
_cell.angle_alpha   90.00
_cell.angle_beta   90.00
_cell.angle_gamma   90.00
#
_symmetry.space_group_name_H-M   'P 1'
#
loop_
_entity.id
_entity.type
_entity.pdbx_description
1 polymer ?
#
loop_
_entity_poly.entity_id
_entity_poly.type
_entity_poly.pdbx_seq_one_letter_code
_entity_poly.pdbx_strand_id
1 'polypeptide(L)' 'MLPAIYLIAALAILCHGLFHTINHMGRHTELPARLGWLLLTTGALDIVLAPLFGRIASPSYGDALLLAWLAWYLQGERS' A
#
# COMPACT_ATOMS: atom_id res chain seq x y z
N MET A 1 -6.68 -6.59 -19.02
CA MET A 1 -7.59 -6.75 -17.85
C MET A 1 -6.83 -6.81 -16.54
N LEU A 2 -5.82 -7.68 -16.40
CA LEU A 2 -4.95 -7.75 -15.22
C LEU A 2 -4.37 -6.39 -14.74
N PRO A 3 -3.83 -5.52 -15.60
CA PRO A 3 -3.18 -4.27 -15.15
C PRO A 3 -4.18 -3.28 -14.54
N ALA A 4 -5.40 -3.24 -15.05
CA ALA A 4 -6.46 -2.37 -14.52
C ALA A 4 -6.91 -2.83 -13.12
N ILE A 5 -6.95 -4.15 -12.88
CA ILE A 5 -7.27 -4.72 -11.57
C ILE A 5 -6.18 -4.36 -10.55
N TYR A 6 -4.90 -4.47 -10.92
CA TYR A 6 -3.79 -4.03 -10.08
C TYR A 6 -3.85 -2.53 -9.77
N LEU A 7 -4.22 -1.71 -10.76
CA LEU A 7 -4.34 -0.27 -10.56
C LEU A 7 -5.46 0.07 -9.57
N ILE A 8 -6.63 -0.56 -9.72
CA ILE A 8 -7.77 -0.36 -8.81
C ILE A 8 -7.42 -0.82 -7.39
N ALA A 9 -6.77 -1.98 -7.25
CA ALA A 9 -6.33 -2.49 -5.96
C ALA A 9 -5.30 -1.56 -5.30
N ALA A 10 -4.31 -1.09 -6.05
CA ALA A 10 -3.32 -0.13 -5.58
C ALA A 10 -3.98 1.19 -5.16
N LEU A 11 -4.96 1.68 -5.93
CA LEU A 11 -5.71 2.89 -5.59
C LEU A 11 -6.49 2.72 -4.28
N ALA A 12 -7.15 1.58 -4.08
CA ALA A 12 -7.87 1.27 -2.86
C ALA A 12 -6.94 1.21 -1.64
N ILE A 13 -5.78 0.56 -1.79
CA ILE A 13 -4.74 0.48 -0.75
C ILE A 13 -4.19 1.88 -0.45
N LEU A 14 -3.94 2.71 -1.47
CA LEU A 14 -3.44 4.07 -1.32
C LEU A 14 -4.46 4.94 -0.56
N CYS A 15 -5.73 4.91 -0.96
CA CYS A 15 -6.80 5.66 -0.28
C CYS A 15 -6.96 5.23 1.17
N HIS A 16 -6.96 3.91 1.44
CA HIS A 16 -7.09 3.38 2.79
C HIS A 16 -5.87 3.72 3.65
N GLY A 17 -4.67 3.55 3.11
CA GLY A 17 -3.43 3.85 3.79
C GLY A 17 -3.27 5.34 4.09
N LEU A 18 -3.63 6.23 3.16
CA LEU A 18 -3.64 7.68 3.40
C LEU A 18 -4.64 8.06 4.50
N PHE A 19 -5.87 7.53 4.42
CA PHE A 19 -6.88 7.79 5.45
C PHE A 19 -6.41 7.32 6.83
N HIS A 20 -5.78 6.14 6.91
CA HIS A 20 -5.24 5.62 8.16
C HIS A 20 -4.06 6.45 8.68
N THR A 21 -3.11 6.78 7.80
CA THR A 21 -1.94 7.59 8.15
C THR A 21 -2.36 8.97 8.66
N ILE A 22 -3.32 9.62 8.01
CA ILE A 22 -3.80 10.95 8.40
C ILE A 22 -4.59 10.91 9.71
N ASN A 23 -5.50 9.94 9.88
CA ASN A 23 -6.45 9.95 11.00
C ASN A 23 -5.96 9.17 12.24
N HIS A 24 -5.07 8.20 12.07
CA HIS A 24 -4.71 7.25 13.12
C HIS A 24 -3.20 7.20 13.43
N MET A 25 -2.32 7.77 12.59
CA MET A 25 -0.93 7.95 13.00
C MET A 25 -0.76 9.23 13.81
N GLY A 26 -0.70 9.05 15.13
CA GLY A 26 -0.33 10.08 16.07
C GLY A 26 1.07 9.84 16.65
N ARG A 27 1.41 10.65 17.65
CA ARG A 27 2.69 10.56 18.39
C ARG A 27 2.85 9.26 19.18
N HIS A 28 1.75 8.53 19.42
CA HIS A 28 1.71 7.29 20.21
C HIS A 28 1.60 6.03 19.35
N THR A 29 1.57 6.15 18.03
CA THR A 29 1.48 4.98 17.14
C THR A 29 2.82 4.27 17.11
N GLU A 30 2.80 2.95 17.29
CA GLU A 30 4.02 2.14 17.32
C GLU A 30 4.83 2.29 16.03
N LEU A 31 6.15 2.36 16.20
CA LEU A 31 7.10 2.52 15.10
C LEU A 31 6.94 1.46 13.98
N PRO A 32 6.77 0.14 14.26
CA PRO A 32 6.52 -0.85 13.23
C PRO A 32 5.25 -0.60 12.43
N ALA A 33 4.14 -0.26 13.10
CA ALA A 33 2.89 0.08 12.42
C ALA A 33 3.04 1.32 11.53
N ARG A 34 3.74 2.36 12.01
CA ARG A 34 4.01 3.57 11.22
C ARG A 34 4.82 3.26 9.97
N LEU A 35 5.90 2.48 10.10
CA LEU A 35 6.74 2.09 8.98
C LEU A 35 6.01 1.20 7.98
N GLY A 36 5.20 0.25 8.45
CA GLY A 36 4.42 -0.63 7.59
C GLY A 36 3.43 0.14 6.72
N TRP A 37 2.64 1.04 7.32
CA TRP A 37 1.70 1.88 6.56
C TRP A 37 2.41 2.87 5.63
N LEU A 38 3.57 3.42 6.01
CA LEU A 38 4.40 4.23 5.13
C LEU A 38 4.89 3.44 3.90
N LEU A 39 5.39 2.23 4.12
CA LEU A 39 5.84 1.35 3.02
C LEU A 39 4.67 0.95 2.12
N LEU A 40 3.53 0.60 2.70
CA LEU A 40 2.32 0.21 1.98
C LEU A 40 1.80 1.35 1.09
N THR A 41 1.69 2.56 1.64
CA THR A 41 1.24 3.75 0.91
C THR A 41 2.23 4.18 -0.17
N THR A 42 3.53 4.13 0.12
CA THR A 42 4.58 4.47 -0.86
C THR A 42 4.62 3.48 -2.02
N GLY A 43 4.52 2.17 -1.73
CA GLY A 43 4.44 1.13 -2.77
C GLY A 43 3.19 1.26 -3.63
N ALA A 44 2.03 1.52 -3.01
CA ALA A 44 0.79 1.77 -3.73
C ALA A 44 0.87 3.03 -4.61
N LEU A 45 1.54 4.09 -4.13
CA LEU A 45 1.75 5.32 -4.88
C LEU A 45 2.61 5.10 -6.13
N ASP A 46 3.72 4.35 -6.04
CA ASP A 46 4.56 4.06 -7.22
C ASP A 46 3.78 3.28 -8.29
N ILE A 47 2.95 2.31 -7.88
CA ILE A 47 2.09 1.56 -8.82
C ILE A 47 1.07 2.48 -9.51
N VAL A 48 0.43 3.39 -8.75
CA VAL A 48 -0.55 4.33 -9.30
C VAL A 48 0.09 5.36 -10.22
N LEU A 49 1.31 5.82 -9.90
CA LEU A 49 2.03 6.81 -10.69
C LEU A 49 2.80 6.20 -11.88
N ALA A 50 3.12 4.91 -11.86
CA ALA A 50 3.88 4.25 -12.92
C ALA A 50 3.36 4.55 -14.35
N PRO A 51 2.04 4.52 -14.63
CA PRO A 51 1.52 4.86 -15.95
C PRO A 51 1.82 6.30 -16.40
N LEU A 52 1.90 7.27 -15.49
CA LEU A 52 2.23 8.67 -15.79
C LEU A 52 3.68 8.82 -16.28
N PHE A 53 4.56 7.88 -15.91
CA PHE A 53 5.95 7.85 -16.33
C PHE A 53 6.20 6.88 -17.50
N GLY A 54 5.15 6.36 -18.13
CA GLY A 54 5.28 5.34 -19.18
C GLY A 54 5.83 4.00 -18.66
N ARG A 55 5.87 3.80 -17.34
CA ARG A 55 6.26 2.53 -16.71
C ARG A 55 5.02 1.64 -16.62
N ILE A 56 5.06 0.49 -17.27
CA ILE A 56 4.08 -0.56 -17.00
C ILE A 56 4.52 -1.20 -15.69
N ALA A 57 3.83 -0.88 -14.59
CA ALA A 57 4.01 -1.60 -13.35
C ALA A 57 3.66 -3.08 -13.62
N SER A 58 4.68 -3.91 -13.82
CA SER A 58 4.59 -5.36 -13.76
C SER A 58 5.08 -5.78 -12.38
N PRO A 59 4.28 -5.59 -11.31
CA PRO A 59 4.68 -6.08 -10.01
C PRO A 59 4.99 -7.58 -10.17
N SER A 60 6.18 -7.99 -9.73
CA SER A 60 6.46 -9.42 -9.68
C SER A 60 5.47 -10.06 -8.72
N TYR A 61 5.19 -11.36 -8.88
CA TYR A 61 4.35 -12.07 -7.91
C TYR A 61 4.86 -11.92 -6.47
N GLY A 62 6.18 -11.78 -6.30
CA GLY A 62 6.81 -11.50 -5.00
C GLY A 62 6.44 -10.13 -4.44
N ASP A 63 6.45 -9.07 -5.25
CA ASP A 63 6.12 -7.71 -4.80
C ASP A 63 4.65 -7.60 -4.37
N ALA A 64 3.75 -8.23 -5.15
CA ALA A 64 2.33 -8.28 -4.82
C ALA A 64 2.06 -9.08 -3.53
N LEU A 65 2.76 -10.21 -3.34
CA LEU A 65 2.68 -11.00 -2.10
C LEU A 65 3.20 -10.22 -0.90
N LEU A 66 4.29 -9.48 -1.04
CA LEU A 66 4.89 -8.72 0.04
C LEU A 66 3.98 -7.57 0.47
N LEU A 67 3.39 -6.83 -0.48
CA LEU A 67 2.38 -5.80 -0.20
C LEU A 67 1.11 -6.39 0.44
N ALA A 68 0.64 -7.55 -0.03
CA ALA A 68 -0.53 -8.22 0.54
C ALA A 68 -0.26 -8.72 1.97
N TRP A 69 0.92 -9.30 2.22
CA TRP A 69 1.32 -9.78 3.54
C TRP A 69 1.50 -8.63 4.53
N LEU A 70 2.08 -7.51 4.07
CA LEU A 70 2.19 -6.29 4.86
C LEU A 70 0.81 -5.70 5.21
N ALA A 71 -0.11 -5.65 4.24
CA ALA A 71 -1.49 -5.22 4.49
C ALA A 71 -2.20 -6.11 5.51
N TRP A 72 -2.02 -7.43 5.40
CA TRP A 72 -2.58 -8.42 6.31
C TRP A 72 -2.02 -8.28 7.73
N TYR A 73 -0.69 -8.17 7.86
CA TYR A 73 -0.02 -7.98 9.14
C TYR A 73 -0.54 -6.73 9.87
N LEU A 74 -0.67 -5.61 9.14
CA LEU A 74 -1.20 -4.36 9.70
C LEU A 74 -2.69 -4.41 10.05
N GLN A 75 -3.47 -5.27 9.40
CA GLN A 75 -4.86 -5.55 9.80
C GLN A 75 -4.94 -6.43 11.05
N GLY A 76 -3.99 -7.36 11.23
CA GLY A 76 -3.93 -8.26 12.39
C GLY A 76 -3.55 -7.57 13.70
N GLU A 77 -2.74 -6.50 13.67
CA GLU A 77 -2.43 -5.71 14.89
C GLU A 77 -3.64 -4.91 15.42
N ARG A 78 -4.76 -4.88 14.69
CA ARG A 78 -6.00 -4.19 15.10
C ARG A 78 -6.99 -5.08 15.86
N SER A 79 -6.82 -6.41 15.87
CA SER A 79 -7.71 -7.38 16.54
C SER A 79 -7.14 -7.81 17.89
#